data_AF-N1ZN28-F1
#
_entry.id   AF-N1ZN28-F1
#
_cell.length_a   1.000
_cell.length_b   1.000
_cell.length_c   1.000
_cell.angle_alpha   90.00
_cell.angle_beta   90.00
_cell.angle_gamma   90.00
#
_symmetry.space_group_name_H-M   'P 1'
#
loop_
_entity.id
_entity.type
_entity.pdbx_description
1 polymer ?
#
loop_
_entity_poly.entity_id
_entity_poly.type
_entity_poly.pdbx_seq_one_letter_code
_entity_poly.pdbx_strand_id
1 'polypeptide(L)'
;MFPTVYADLEQLNKKLSQQQNSVKPLGKSCFFDYKTGQHKIIDGKTVLCSSVETMEQWIEKVLRTELNKYGIYNIDETENFGISIYRYIGEKNIPMSYVVSELKREITEQMLNHRYIKEVTDYQVIREKKGLHILFTTVLITEEEIKKEVQLYGV
;
A
#
# COMPACT_ATOMS: atom_id res chain seq x y z
N MET A 1 -41.03 28.61 8.91
CA MET A 1 -41.17 27.16 9.10
C MET A 1 -40.17 26.49 8.17
N PHE A 2 -39.26 25.65 8.68
CA PHE A 2 -38.29 24.97 7.81
C PHE A 2 -38.98 23.83 7.03
N PRO A 3 -38.62 23.61 5.76
CA PRO A 3 -39.22 22.56 4.95
C PRO A 3 -38.78 21.18 5.45
N THR A 4 -39.74 20.26 5.55
CA THR A 4 -39.48 18.84 5.76
C THR A 4 -39.03 18.20 4.45
N VAL A 5 -37.76 17.78 4.41
CA VAL A 5 -37.22 17.02 3.28
C VAL A 5 -37.48 15.54 3.51
N TYR A 6 -38.25 14.91 2.63
CA TYR A 6 -38.43 13.46 2.61
C TYR A 6 -37.40 12.85 1.67
N ALA A 7 -36.38 12.19 2.22
CA ALA A 7 -35.42 11.43 1.42
C ALA A 7 -36.01 10.05 1.08
N ASP A 8 -36.06 9.71 -0.21
CA ASP A 8 -36.42 8.38 -0.68
C ASP A 8 -35.25 7.41 -0.43
N LEU A 9 -35.35 6.67 0.68
CA LEU A 9 -34.34 5.72 1.12
C LEU A 9 -34.14 4.57 0.11
N GLU A 10 -35.17 4.20 -0.65
CA GLU A 10 -35.07 3.15 -1.66
C GLU A 10 -34.25 3.61 -2.86
N GLN A 11 -34.47 4.84 -3.34
CA GLN A 11 -33.65 5.43 -4.39
C GLN A 11 -32.20 5.62 -3.96
N LEU A 12 -31.97 5.98 -2.69
CA LEU A 12 -30.62 6.13 -2.15
C LEU A 12 -29.90 4.76 -2.12
N ASN A 13 -30.56 3.73 -1.60
CA ASN A 13 -30.03 2.37 -1.56
C ASN A 13 -29.79 1.79 -2.96
N LYS A 14 -30.64 2.12 -3.93
CA LYS A 14 -30.47 1.71 -5.34
C LYS A 14 -29.27 2.41 -6.00
N LYS A 15 -29.03 3.69 -5.71
CA LYS A 15 -27.82 4.40 -6.18
C LYS A 15 -26.54 3.87 -5.54
N LEU A 16 -26.56 3.58 -4.24
CA LEU A 16 -25.43 3.00 -3.51
C LEU A 16 -25.06 1.61 -4.06
N SER A 17 -26.05 0.74 -4.28
CA SER A 17 -25.84 -0.60 -4.84
C SER A 17 -25.43 -0.60 -6.32
N GLN A 18 -25.80 0.42 -7.10
CA GLN A 18 -25.30 0.61 -8.46
C GLN A 18 -23.83 1.08 -8.51
N GLN A 19 -23.36 1.84 -7.52
CA GLN A 19 -21.94 2.21 -7.40
C GLN A 19 -21.05 1.05 -6.94
N GLN A 20 -21.61 0.04 -6.29
CA GLN A 20 -20.85 -1.03 -5.62
C GLN A 20 -20.29 -2.14 -6.54
N ASN A 21 -20.61 -2.18 -7.84
CA ASN A 21 -20.29 -3.36 -8.66
C ASN A 21 -19.44 -3.03 -9.90
N SER A 22 -18.17 -2.68 -9.70
CA SER A 22 -17.02 -3.20 -10.45
C SER A 22 -15.75 -2.45 -10.05
N VAL A 23 -14.81 -3.16 -9.41
CA VAL A 23 -13.48 -2.60 -9.14
C VAL A 23 -12.78 -2.40 -10.49
N LYS A 24 -12.32 -1.17 -10.76
CA LYS A 24 -11.60 -0.84 -12.00
C LYS A 24 -10.42 -1.81 -12.19
N PRO A 25 -10.28 -2.47 -13.35
CA PRO A 25 -9.22 -3.46 -13.59
C PRO A 25 -7.83 -2.90 -13.31
N LEU A 26 -6.92 -3.77 -12.88
CA LEU A 26 -5.51 -3.44 -12.80
C LEU A 26 -4.95 -3.12 -14.19
N GLY A 27 -4.04 -2.14 -14.25
CA GLY A 27 -3.26 -1.87 -15.44
C GLY A 27 -2.20 -2.95 -15.66
N LYS A 28 -1.63 -2.99 -16.87
CA LYS A 28 -0.48 -3.85 -17.15
C LYS A 28 0.79 -3.20 -16.58
N SER A 29 1.55 -3.93 -15.77
CA SER A 29 2.86 -3.52 -15.29
C SER A 29 3.98 -4.36 -15.90
N CYS A 30 5.14 -3.76 -16.11
CA CYS A 30 6.35 -4.46 -16.49
C CYS A 30 7.00 -5.11 -15.25
N PHE A 31 7.50 -6.33 -15.39
CA PHE A 31 8.21 -7.02 -14.31
C PHE A 31 9.48 -6.27 -13.94
N PHE A 32 9.68 -5.98 -12.66
CA PHE A 32 10.88 -5.36 -12.12
C PHE A 32 11.39 -6.18 -10.93
N ASP A 33 12.63 -6.63 -11.02
CA ASP A 33 13.31 -7.37 -9.96
C ASP A 33 14.00 -6.38 -9.02
N TYR A 34 13.50 -6.24 -7.79
CA TYR A 34 14.07 -5.34 -6.79
C TYR A 34 15.38 -5.84 -6.18
N LYS A 35 15.75 -7.11 -6.38
CA LYS A 35 17.05 -7.64 -5.94
C LYS A 35 18.14 -7.25 -6.92
N THR A 36 17.87 -7.31 -8.22
CA THR A 36 18.84 -6.94 -9.27
C THR A 36 18.74 -5.48 -9.70
N GLY A 37 17.60 -4.83 -9.43
CA GLY A 37 17.30 -3.48 -9.89
C GLY A 37 16.98 -3.38 -11.38
N GLN A 38 16.56 -4.49 -12.02
CA GLN A 38 16.38 -4.57 -13.47
C GLN A 38 15.01 -5.10 -13.87
N HIS A 39 14.54 -4.68 -15.04
CA HIS A 39 13.38 -5.28 -15.68
C HIS A 39 13.72 -6.66 -16.25
N LYS A 40 12.77 -7.60 -16.16
CA LYS A 40 12.94 -8.90 -16.82
C LYS A 40 12.64 -8.76 -18.30
N ILE A 41 13.63 -9.06 -19.14
CA ILE A 41 13.55 -8.94 -20.60
C ILE A 41 13.76 -10.32 -21.22
N ILE A 42 12.88 -10.71 -22.13
CA ILE A 42 12.98 -11.93 -22.95
C ILE A 42 12.80 -11.51 -24.41
N ASP A 43 13.75 -11.88 -25.28
CA ASP A 43 13.74 -11.54 -26.71
C ASP A 43 13.55 -10.03 -27.00
N GLY A 44 14.20 -9.18 -26.21
CA GLY A 44 14.13 -7.72 -26.34
C GLY A 44 12.80 -7.10 -25.89
N LYS A 45 11.89 -7.88 -25.28
CA LYS A 45 10.61 -7.40 -24.74
C LYS A 45 10.55 -7.56 -23.23
N THR A 46 10.01 -6.55 -22.56
CA THR A 46 9.78 -6.62 -21.12
C THR A 46 8.65 -7.60 -20.80
N VAL A 47 8.90 -8.48 -19.83
CA VAL A 47 7.89 -9.41 -19.32
C VAL A 47 6.83 -8.61 -18.57
N LEU A 48 5.55 -8.88 -18.84
CA LEU A 48 4.44 -8.28 -18.11
C LEU A 48 4.14 -9.08 -16.85
N CYS A 49 3.70 -8.36 -15.81
CA CYS A 49 3.27 -8.94 -14.55
C CYS A 49 1.88 -9.57 -14.68
N SER A 50 1.67 -10.65 -13.95
CA SER A 50 0.35 -11.07 -13.50
C SER A 50 -0.29 -10.02 -12.56
N SER A 51 -1.57 -10.21 -12.23
CA SER A 51 -2.28 -9.34 -11.29
C SER A 51 -1.61 -9.31 -9.91
N VAL A 52 -1.23 -10.48 -9.40
CA VAL A 52 -0.56 -10.62 -8.10
C VAL A 52 0.82 -9.95 -8.11
N GLU A 53 1.64 -10.21 -9.13
CA GLU A 53 2.96 -9.55 -9.26
C GLU A 53 2.83 -8.02 -9.40
N THR A 54 1.76 -7.55 -10.06
CA THR A 54 1.48 -6.10 -10.15
C THR A 54 1.21 -5.51 -8.76
N MET A 55 0.43 -6.23 -7.93
CA MET A 55 0.16 -5.84 -6.55
C MET A 55 1.42 -5.91 -5.68
N GLU A 56 2.21 -6.96 -5.78
CA GLU A 56 3.48 -7.09 -5.07
C GLU A 56 4.44 -5.93 -5.37
N GLN A 57 4.54 -5.54 -6.65
CA GLN A 57 5.37 -4.40 -7.04
C GLN A 57 4.84 -3.08 -6.52
N TRP A 58 3.52 -2.90 -6.49
CA TRP A 58 2.91 -1.69 -5.93
C TRP A 58 3.21 -1.59 -4.44
N ILE A 59 3.01 -2.67 -3.68
CA ILE A 59 3.34 -2.76 -2.25
C ILE A 59 4.83 -2.43 -2.04
N GLU A 60 5.72 -3.00 -2.84
CA GLU A 60 7.16 -2.72 -2.75
C GLU A 60 7.48 -1.24 -3.00
N LYS A 61 6.83 -0.60 -3.98
CA LYS A 61 7.02 0.84 -4.27
C LYS A 61 6.58 1.70 -3.10
N VAL A 62 5.43 1.40 -2.49
CA VAL A 62 4.95 2.13 -1.31
C VAL A 62 5.98 2.05 -0.19
N LEU A 63 6.46 0.85 0.14
CA LEU A 63 7.40 0.66 1.26
C LEU A 63 8.76 1.31 1.01
N ARG A 64 9.23 1.33 -0.24
CA ARG A 64 10.54 1.92 -0.62
C ARG A 64 10.47 3.41 -0.90
N THR A 65 9.28 4.01 -0.93
CA THR A 65 9.10 5.44 -1.16
C THR A 65 8.94 6.13 0.17
N GLU A 66 9.88 7.02 0.49
CA GLU A 66 9.74 7.92 1.63
C GLU A 66 8.66 8.96 1.34
N LEU A 67 7.73 9.10 2.28
CA LEU A 67 6.61 10.03 2.17
C LEU A 67 7.12 11.45 1.88
N ASN A 68 6.46 12.16 0.96
CA ASN A 68 6.79 13.51 0.50
C ASN A 68 8.14 13.69 -0.21
N LYS A 69 8.89 12.62 -0.49
CA LYS A 69 10.21 12.71 -1.13
C LYS A 69 10.16 13.16 -2.59
N TYR A 70 9.14 12.72 -3.32
CA TYR A 70 9.03 13.01 -4.76
C TYR A 70 7.81 13.87 -5.02
N GLY A 71 8.04 15.10 -5.53
CA GLY A 71 6.97 16.08 -5.76
C GLY A 71 5.88 15.61 -6.73
N ILE A 72 6.16 14.62 -7.60
CA ILE A 72 5.17 14.01 -8.48
C ILE A 72 4.01 13.33 -7.72
N TYR A 73 4.24 12.96 -6.46
CA TYR A 73 3.22 12.35 -5.60
C TYR A 73 2.50 13.37 -4.71
N ASN A 74 2.86 14.65 -4.77
CA ASN A 74 2.33 15.70 -3.90
C ASN A 74 1.58 16.79 -4.69
N ILE A 75 1.21 16.52 -5.95
CA ILE A 75 0.65 17.54 -6.86
C ILE A 75 -0.74 17.97 -6.40
N ASP A 76 -1.55 17.01 -5.96
CA ASP A 76 -2.83 17.25 -5.31
C ASP A 76 -2.66 16.81 -3.85
N GLU A 77 -2.79 17.73 -2.89
CA GLU A 77 -2.55 17.53 -1.42
C GLU A 77 -3.31 16.34 -0.79
N THR A 78 -4.15 15.66 -1.58
CA THR A 78 -4.95 14.50 -1.22
C THR A 78 -4.24 13.16 -1.42
N GLU A 79 -3.14 13.09 -2.17
CA GLU A 79 -2.41 11.84 -2.42
C GLU A 79 -1.17 11.71 -1.52
N ASN A 80 -1.23 10.82 -0.52
CA ASN A 80 -0.08 10.48 0.32
C ASN A 80 0.49 9.14 -0.16
N PHE A 81 1.47 9.17 -1.07
CA PHE A 81 2.15 7.95 -1.52
C PHE A 81 3.47 7.72 -0.76
N GLY A 82 3.63 6.50 -0.23
CA GLY A 82 4.83 6.09 0.48
C GLY A 82 4.64 6.00 1.99
N ILE A 83 5.75 5.80 2.70
CA ILE A 83 5.77 5.65 4.16
C ILE A 83 6.81 6.55 4.80
N SER A 84 6.57 6.95 6.03
CA SER A 84 7.41 7.87 6.78
C SER A 84 8.28 7.17 7.83
N ILE A 85 8.27 5.85 7.83
CA ILE A 85 9.04 4.98 8.73
C ILE A 85 10.54 5.31 8.82
N TYR A 86 11.11 5.88 7.75
CA TYR A 86 12.52 6.27 7.68
C TYR A 86 12.91 7.20 8.84
N ARG A 87 11.96 8.02 9.34
CA ARG A 87 12.16 8.90 10.50
C ARG A 87 12.47 8.16 11.80
N TYR A 88 12.05 6.90 11.93
CA TYR A 88 12.26 6.08 13.14
C TYR A 88 13.58 5.31 13.08
N ILE A 89 14.20 5.18 11.91
CA ILE A 89 15.43 4.42 11.75
C ILE A 89 16.59 5.20 12.37
N GLY A 90 17.33 4.57 13.27
CA GLY A 90 18.44 5.20 13.99
C GLY A 90 18.03 5.92 15.29
N GLU A 91 16.73 6.14 15.50
CA GLU A 91 16.25 6.83 16.69
C GLU A 91 16.20 5.89 17.90
N LYS A 92 17.04 6.17 18.91
CA LYS A 92 17.22 5.33 20.10
C LYS A 92 16.27 5.69 21.24
N ASN A 93 15.73 6.90 21.25
CA ASN A 93 14.92 7.41 22.36
C ASN A 93 13.43 7.03 22.22
N ILE A 94 13.03 6.46 21.08
CA ILE A 94 11.64 6.06 20.84
C ILE A 94 11.44 4.60 21.25
N PRO A 95 10.47 4.31 22.13
CA PRO A 95 10.13 2.95 22.50
C PRO A 95 9.78 2.09 21.29
N MET A 96 10.27 0.86 21.25
CA MET A 96 10.01 -0.04 20.12
C MET A 96 8.51 -0.32 19.94
N SER A 97 7.75 -0.43 21.03
CA SER A 97 6.29 -0.60 20.99
C SER A 97 5.58 0.54 20.26
N TYR A 98 6.04 1.78 20.43
CA TYR A 98 5.53 2.94 19.70
C TYR A 98 5.84 2.81 18.21
N VAL A 99 7.09 2.47 17.85
CA VAL A 99 7.47 2.27 16.43
C VAL A 99 6.63 1.18 15.78
N VAL A 100 6.41 0.05 16.46
CA VAL A 100 5.57 -1.04 15.94
C VAL A 100 4.12 -0.58 15.73
N SER A 101 3.56 0.18 16.68
CA SER A 101 2.20 0.68 16.58
C SER A 101 2.03 1.67 15.42
N GLU A 102 2.95 2.62 15.27
CA GLU A 102 2.91 3.61 14.19
C GLU A 102 3.10 2.96 12.83
N LEU A 103 4.05 2.03 12.71
CA LEU A 103 4.30 1.27 11.49
C LEU A 103 3.08 0.47 11.08
N LYS A 104 2.47 -0.26 12.02
CA LYS A 104 1.26 -1.03 11.75
C LYS A 104 0.14 -0.13 11.25
N ARG A 105 -0.07 1.02 11.90
CA ARG A 105 -1.09 2.01 11.48
C ARG A 105 -0.79 2.49 10.06
N GLU A 106 0.42 2.98 9.81
CA GLU A 106 0.81 3.59 8.55
C GLU A 106 0.77 2.60 7.38
N ILE A 107 1.28 1.37 7.55
CA ILE A 107 1.18 0.33 6.52
C ILE A 107 -0.30 0.00 6.27
N THR A 108 -1.11 -0.17 7.31
CA THR A 108 -2.55 -0.47 7.13
C THR A 108 -3.24 0.62 6.31
N GLU A 109 -3.06 1.89 6.68
CA GLU A 109 -3.65 3.04 5.99
C GLU A 109 -3.21 3.10 4.52
N GLN A 110 -1.91 2.97 4.26
CA GLN A 110 -1.36 3.00 2.90
C GLN A 110 -1.87 1.86 2.04
N MET A 111 -1.90 0.64 2.56
CA MET A 111 -2.37 -0.54 1.83
C MET A 111 -3.87 -0.44 1.53
N LEU A 112 -4.69 -0.02 2.49
CA LEU A 112 -6.14 0.13 2.31
C LEU A 112 -6.56 1.24 1.35
N ASN A 113 -5.65 2.19 1.04
CA ASN A 113 -5.88 3.17 -0.03
C ASN A 113 -5.95 2.51 -1.42
N HIS A 114 -5.43 1.29 -1.58
CA HIS A 114 -5.47 0.59 -2.86
C HIS A 114 -6.74 -0.24 -3.02
N ARG A 115 -7.49 0.02 -4.10
CA ARG A 115 -8.80 -0.59 -4.43
C ARG A 115 -8.86 -2.13 -4.52
N TYR A 116 -7.72 -2.82 -4.51
CA TYR A 116 -7.61 -4.28 -4.58
C TYR A 116 -7.22 -4.94 -3.26
N ILE A 117 -6.85 -4.15 -2.25
CA ILE A 117 -6.46 -4.67 -0.94
C ILE A 117 -7.70 -4.67 -0.05
N LYS A 118 -8.01 -5.83 0.52
CA LYS A 118 -9.14 -6.05 1.42
C LYS A 118 -8.73 -5.78 2.86
N GLU A 119 -7.60 -6.36 3.28
CA GLU A 119 -7.07 -6.20 4.63
C GLU A 119 -5.57 -6.50 4.71
N VAL A 120 -4.98 -6.17 5.86
CA VAL A 120 -3.58 -6.45 6.16
C VAL A 120 -3.47 -7.06 7.56
N THR A 121 -2.77 -8.19 7.67
CA THR A 121 -2.68 -9.03 8.85
C THR A 121 -1.23 -9.44 9.14
N ASP A 122 -1.03 -10.20 10.23
CA ASP A 122 0.24 -10.88 10.56
C ASP A 122 1.49 -9.97 10.62
N TYR A 123 1.33 -8.80 11.23
CA TYR A 123 2.42 -7.86 11.42
C TYR A 123 3.50 -8.39 12.36
N GLN A 124 4.74 -8.37 11.88
CA GLN A 124 5.93 -8.57 12.68
C GLN A 124 6.96 -7.50 12.35
N VAL A 125 7.52 -6.88 13.39
CA VAL A 125 8.54 -5.83 13.24
C VAL A 125 9.70 -6.17 14.15
N ILE A 126 10.88 -6.31 13.56
CA ILE A 126 12.13 -6.61 14.25
C ILE A 126 13.06 -5.42 14.07
N ARG A 127 13.56 -4.87 15.17
CA ARG A 127 14.58 -3.82 15.12
C ARG A 127 15.93 -4.47 14.89
N GLU A 128 16.61 -4.05 13.84
CA GLU A 128 17.97 -4.42 13.52
C GLU A 128 18.93 -3.27 13.81
N LYS A 129 20.25 -3.56 13.85
CA LYS A 129 21.26 -2.54 14.16
C LYS A 129 21.23 -1.33 13.22
N LYS A 130 20.87 -1.54 11.95
CA LYS A 130 20.91 -0.52 10.88
C LYS A 130 19.53 -0.22 10.28
N GLY A 131 18.46 -0.77 10.84
CA GLY A 131 17.18 -0.76 10.14
C GLY A 131 16.04 -1.43 10.87
N LEU A 132 14.93 -1.58 10.15
CA LEU A 132 13.74 -2.30 10.56
C LEU A 132 13.49 -3.42 9.57
N HIS A 133 13.26 -4.61 10.09
CA HIS A 133 12.82 -5.77 9.34
C HIS A 133 11.33 -5.96 9.60
N ILE A 134 10.53 -5.88 8.54
CA ILE A 134 9.08 -5.82 8.59
C ILE A 134 8.51 -6.99 7.81
N LEU A 135 7.59 -7.71 8.43
CA LEU A 135 6.79 -8.75 7.81
C LEU A 135 5.31 -8.46 8.01
N PHE A 136 4.50 -8.71 6.99
CA PHE A 136 3.04 -8.64 7.06
C PHE A 136 2.41 -9.42 5.90
N THR A 137 1.12 -9.73 6.02
CA THR A 137 0.32 -10.36 4.97
C THR A 137 -0.72 -9.37 4.47
N THR A 138 -0.85 -9.24 3.16
CA THR A 138 -1.93 -8.48 2.52
C THR A 138 -2.90 -9.44 1.86
N VAL A 139 -4.19 -9.31 2.18
CA VAL A 139 -5.25 -10.10 1.55
C VAL A 139 -5.91 -9.25 0.47
N LEU A 140 -5.97 -9.78 -0.75
CA LEU A 140 -6.63 -9.12 -1.88
C LEU A 140 -8.15 -9.36 -1.84
N ILE A 141 -8.90 -8.53 -2.56
CA ILE A 141 -10.34 -8.75 -2.79
C ILE A 141 -10.65 -10.06 -3.52
N THR A 142 -9.65 -10.68 -4.16
CA THR A 142 -9.71 -12.00 -4.80
C THR A 142 -9.47 -13.15 -3.80
N GLU A 143 -9.28 -12.84 -2.51
CA GLU A 143 -8.87 -13.76 -1.44
C GLU A 143 -7.46 -14.35 -1.61
N GLU A 144 -6.68 -13.84 -2.56
CA GLU A 144 -5.25 -14.16 -2.69
C GLU A 144 -4.45 -13.44 -1.60
N GLU A 145 -3.49 -14.15 -1.00
CA GLU A 145 -2.59 -13.61 0.03
C GLU A 145 -1.22 -13.25 -0.56
N ILE A 146 -0.74 -12.06 -0.25
CA ILE A 146 0.62 -11.60 -0.54
C ILE A 146 1.36 -11.45 0.78
N LYS A 147 2.35 -12.32 1.01
CA LYS A 147 3.25 -12.22 2.17
C LYS A 147 4.43 -11.34 1.82
N LYS A 148 4.63 -10.30 2.62
CA LYS A 148 5.68 -9.31 2.38
C LYS A 148 6.71 -9.33 3.48
N GLU A 149 7.97 -9.42 3.07
CA GLU A 149 9.16 -9.27 3.90
C GLU A 149 10.00 -8.15 3.31
N VAL A 150 10.31 -7.12 4.11
CA VAL A 150 11.14 -5.99 3.68
C VAL A 150 12.12 -5.59 4.78
N GLN A 151 13.34 -5.30 4.37
CA GLN A 151 14.37 -4.70 5.22
C GLN A 151 14.56 -3.25 4.80
N LEU A 152 14.28 -2.33 5.72
CA LEU A 152 14.43 -0.90 5.51
C LEU A 152 15.63 -0.42 6.32
N TYR A 153 16.59 0.19 5.63
CA TYR A 153 17.77 0.78 6.25
C TYR A 153 17.63 2.31 6.30
N GLY A 154 18.30 2.91 7.28
CA GLY A 154 18.42 4.37 7.36
C GLY A 154 19.21 4.88 6.15
N VAL A 155 18.81 6.03 5.63
CA VAL A 155 19.54 6.77 4.60
C VAL A 155 20.83 7.33 5.18
#